data_AF-X0ZGF2-F1
#
_entry.id   AF-X0ZGF2-F1
#
_cell.length_a   1.000
_cell.length_b   1.000
_cell.length_c   1.000
_cell.angle_alpha   90.00
_cell.angle_beta   90.00
_cell.angle_gamma   90.00
#
_symmetry.space_group_name_H-M   'P 1'
#
loop_
_entity.id
_entity.type
_entity.pdbx_description
1 polymer ?
#
loop_
_entity_poly.entity_id
_entity_poly.type
_entity_poly.pdbx_seq_one_letter_code
_entity_poly.pdbx_strand_id
1 'polypeptide(L)' 'MTPKEKPTKEDKKLQTLDEICENTRAIRRVTNRILDHLHEYQTSAPDYDNSYNNPDELTWDDLDNNDDMYL' A
#
# COMPACT_ATOMS: atom_id res chain seq x y z
N MET A 1 -13.99 41.74 -10.93
CA MET A 1 -13.42 40.66 -10.10
C MET A 1 -14.44 40.35 -9.03
N THR A 2 -15.15 39.23 -9.14
CA THR A 2 -16.07 38.76 -8.10
C THR A 2 -15.26 38.23 -6.92
N PRO A 3 -15.68 38.48 -5.66
CA PRO A 3 -14.96 37.96 -4.51
C PRO A 3 -15.03 36.44 -4.52
N LYS A 4 -13.90 35.75 -4.36
CA LYS A 4 -13.87 34.29 -4.15
C LYS A 4 -14.72 33.99 -2.91
N GLU A 5 -15.82 33.27 -3.09
CA GLU A 5 -16.63 32.77 -1.98
C GLU A 5 -15.73 31.94 -1.06
N LYS A 6 -15.87 32.17 0.26
CA LYS A 6 -15.12 31.40 1.25
C LYS A 6 -15.66 29.97 1.21
N PRO A 7 -14.79 28.94 1.12
CA PRO A 7 -15.23 27.56 1.07
C PRO A 7 -16.08 27.24 2.29
N THR A 8 -17.20 26.57 2.05
CA THR A 8 -18.12 26.19 3.10
C THR A 8 -17.46 25.15 4.02
N LYS A 9 -18.05 24.93 5.20
CA LYS A 9 -17.54 23.91 6.13
C LYS A 9 -17.59 22.50 5.52
N GLU A 10 -18.49 22.27 4.58
CA GLU A 10 -18.63 21.00 3.86
C GLU A 10 -17.53 20.83 2.81
N ASP A 11 -17.22 21.88 2.04
CA ASP A 11 -16.12 21.85 1.07
C ASP A 11 -14.78 21.52 1.72
N LYS A 12 -14.53 22.07 2.92
CA LYS A 12 -13.32 21.76 3.70
C LYS A 12 -13.26 20.30 4.15
N LYS A 13 -14.40 19.71 4.52
CA LYS A 13 -14.45 18.30 4.91
C LYS A 13 -14.17 17.39 3.72
N LEU A 14 -14.76 17.69 2.56
CA LEU A 14 -14.51 16.95 1.33
C LEU A 14 -13.04 17.04 0.93
N GLN A 15 -12.46 18.24 0.98
CA GLN A 15 -11.03 18.44 0.72
C GLN A 15 -10.14 17.61 1.66
N THR A 16 -10.43 17.60 2.96
CA THR A 16 -9.68 16.77 3.92
C THR A 16 -9.83 15.27 3.62
N LEU A 17 -11.01 14.81 3.22
CA LEU A 17 -11.23 13.41 2.84
C LEU A 17 -10.43 13.05 1.58
N ASP A 18 -10.37 13.93 0.59
CA ASP A 18 -9.57 13.73 -0.63
C ASP A 18 -8.08 13.63 -0.30
N GLU A 19 -7.57 14.53 0.57
CA GLU A 19 -6.18 14.48 1.05
C GLU A 19 -5.86 13.17 1.79
N ILE A 20 -6.77 12.68 2.62
CA ILE A 20 -6.63 11.38 3.30
C ILE A 20 -6.56 10.25 2.27
N CYS A 21 -7.46 10.24 1.30
CA CYS A 21 -7.48 9.22 0.24
C CYS A 21 -6.20 9.22 -0.60
N GLU A 22 -5.66 10.39 -0.93
CA GLU A 22 -4.38 10.52 -1.65
C GLU A 22 -3.22 9.97 -0.82
N ASN A 23 -3.16 10.32 0.46
CA ASN A 23 -2.15 9.82 1.38
C ASN A 23 -2.23 8.29 1.53
N THR A 24 -3.42 7.73 1.71
CA THR A 24 -3.62 6.27 1.79
C THR A 24 -3.18 5.59 0.49
N ARG A 25 -3.47 6.18 -0.68
CA ARG A 25 -3.00 5.65 -1.97
C ARG A 25 -1.47 5.72 -2.10
N ALA A 26 -0.84 6.77 -1.59
CA ALA A 26 0.61 6.88 -1.56
C ALA A 26 1.25 5.81 -0.66
N ILE A 27 0.68 5.57 0.54
CA ILE A 27 1.12 4.52 1.45
C ILE A 27 1.06 3.16 0.74
N ARG A 28 -0.05 2.82 0.09
CA ARG A 28 -0.18 1.55 -0.65
C ARG A 28 0.93 1.38 -1.69
N ARG A 29 1.23 2.43 -2.47
CA ARG A 29 2.30 2.36 -3.49
C ARG A 29 3.67 2.14 -2.87
N VAL A 30 3.96 2.75 -1.72
CA VAL A 30 5.24 2.55 -1.02
C VAL A 30 5.31 1.14 -0.46
N THR A 31 4.25 0.65 0.18
CA THR A 31 4.17 -0.73 0.69
C THR A 31 4.40 -1.74 -0.42
N ASN A 32 3.72 -1.59 -1.57
CA ASN A 32 3.92 -2.50 -2.70
C ASN A 32 5.38 -2.50 -3.18
N ARG A 33 6.04 -1.34 -3.28
CA ARG A 33 7.47 -1.29 -3.65
C ARG A 33 8.39 -1.96 -2.62
N ILE A 34 8.07 -1.84 -1.33
CA ILE A 34 8.82 -2.53 -0.28
C ILE A 34 8.67 -4.04 -0.46
N LEU A 35 7.43 -4.50 -0.69
CA LEU A 35 7.14 -5.90 -0.95
C LEU A 35 7.84 -6.41 -2.21
N ASP A 36 7.79 -5.65 -3.31
CA ASP A 36 8.51 -5.99 -4.56
C ASP A 36 10.01 -6.17 -4.30
N HIS A 37 10.64 -5.25 -3.55
CA HIS A 37 12.06 -5.35 -3.22
C HIS A 37 12.41 -6.53 -2.30
N LEU A 38 11.53 -6.87 -1.36
CA LEU A 38 11.70 -8.05 -0.51
C LEU A 38 11.61 -9.33 -1.35
N HIS A 39 10.65 -9.40 -2.28
CA HIS A 39 10.49 -10.53 -3.19
C HIS A 39 11.70 -10.69 -4.11
N GLU A 40 12.20 -9.59 -4.68
CA GLU A 40 13.43 -9.59 -5.49
C GLU A 40 14.64 -10.08 -4.69
N TYR A 41 14.83 -9.59 -3.46
CA TYR A 41 15.94 -10.01 -2.60
C TYR A 41 15.88 -11.51 -2.25
N GLN A 42 14.67 -12.00 -1.98
CA GLN A 42 14.42 -13.38 -1.62
C GLN A 42 14.65 -14.34 -2.80
N THR A 43 14.22 -13.96 -4.00
CA THR A 43 14.37 -14.78 -5.23
C THR A 43 15.77 -14.72 -5.85
N SER A 44 16.58 -13.71 -5.53
CA SER A 44 17.94 -13.55 -6.08
C SER A 44 19.06 -14.11 -5.20
N ALA A 45 18.73 -14.68 -4.03
CA ALA A 45 19.70 -15.38 -3.18
C ALA A 45 19.95 -16.82 -3.71
N PRO A 46 21.21 -17.21 -3.99
CA PRO A 46 21.53 -18.52 -4.57
C PRO A 46 21.31 -19.73 -3.63
N ASP A 47 20.97 -19.50 -2.35
CA ASP A 47 20.72 -20.53 -1.32
C ASP A 47 19.23 -20.64 -0.92
N TYR A 48 18.32 -20.08 -1.72
CA TYR A 48 16.88 -20.01 -1.43
C TYR A 48 16.13 -21.33 -1.68
N ASP A 49 16.61 -22.43 -1.11
CA ASP A 49 15.90 -23.73 -1.07
C ASP A 49 15.66 -24.20 0.39
N ASN A 50 16.17 -23.48 1.39
CA ASN A 50 16.12 -23.90 2.80
C ASN A 50 15.11 -23.15 3.70
N SER A 51 14.42 -22.12 3.19
CA SER A 51 13.43 -21.34 3.96
C SER A 51 12.00 -21.92 3.90
N TYR A 52 11.72 -22.88 3.01
CA TYR A 52 10.40 -23.56 2.90
C TYR A 52 9.95 -24.37 4.14
N ASN A 53 10.76 -24.47 5.20
CA ASN A 53 10.49 -25.34 6.36
C ASN A 53 10.09 -24.59 7.63
N ASN A 54 9.88 -23.27 7.59
CA ASN A 54 9.41 -22.53 8.76
C ASN A 54 7.90 -22.22 8.64
N PRO A 55 7.02 -22.95 9.34
CA PRO A 55 5.57 -22.76 9.25
C PRO A 55 5.08 -21.40 9.81
N ASP A 56 5.95 -20.66 10.49
CA ASP A 56 5.68 -19.30 10.98
C ASP A 56 6.18 -18.21 10.01
N GLU A 57 6.83 -18.57 8.90
CA GLU A 57 7.32 -17.63 7.90
C GLU A 57 6.19 -17.29 6.91
N LEU A 58 5.77 -16.03 6.90
CA LEU A 58 4.77 -15.53 5.95
C LEU A 58 5.25 -15.74 4.52
N THR A 59 4.48 -16.50 3.74
CA THR A 59 4.76 -16.70 2.32
C THR A 59 4.13 -15.59 1.48
N TRP A 60 4.64 -15.41 0.27
CA TRP A 60 4.05 -14.48 -0.70
C TRP A 60 2.61 -14.83 -1.04
N ASP A 61 2.29 -16.14 -1.08
CA ASP A 61 0.93 -16.62 -1.29
C ASP A 61 0.01 -16.20 -0.14
N ASP A 62 0.51 -16.16 1.11
CA ASP A 62 -0.29 -15.67 2.26
C ASP A 62 -0.60 -14.18 2.15
N LEU A 63 0.30 -13.38 1.57
CA LEU A 63 0.09 -11.95 1.37
C LEU A 63 -0.86 -11.67 0.19
N ASP A 64 -0.72 -12.39 -0.92
CA ASP A 64 -1.56 -12.24 -2.11
C ASP A 64 -3.02 -12.68 -1.84
N ASN A 65 -3.19 -13.80 -1.11
CA ASN A 65 -4.52 -14.29 -0.72
C ASN A 65 -5.27 -13.37 0.26
N ASN A 66 -4.57 -12.44 0.91
CA ASN A 66 -5.15 -11.46 1.83
C ASN A 66 -5.18 -10.02 1.26
N ASP A 67 -4.76 -9.77 0.01
CA ASP A 67 -4.91 -8.45 -0.64
C ASP A 67 -6.35 -8.28 -1.15
N ASP A 68 -7.23 -7.84 -0.25
CA ASP A 68 -8.66 -7.56 -0.50
C ASP A 68 -8.92 -6.30 -1.34
N MET A 69 -7.86 -5.61 -1.76
CA MET A 69 -7.95 -4.27 -2.35
C MET A 69 -8.30 -4.25 -3.86
N TYR A 70 -8.54 -5.41 -4.48
CA TYR A 70 -9.01 -5.54 -5.87
C TYR A 70 -10.30 -6.39 -6.00
N LEU A 71 -10.92 -6.78 -4.87
CA LEU A 71 -12.23 -7.43 -4.82
C LEU A 71 -13.38 -6.41 -4.72
#